data_AF-A0A026X2Y5-F1
#
_entry.id   AF-A0A026X2Y5-F1
#
_cell.length_a   1.000
_cell.length_b   1.000
_cell.length_c   1.000
_cell.angle_alpha   90.00
_cell.angle_beta   90.00
_cell.angle_gamma   90.00
#
_symmetry.space_group_name_H-M   'P 1'
#
loop_
_entity.id
_entity.type
_entity.pdbx_description
1 polymer ?
#
loop_
_entity_poly.entity_id
_entity_poly.type
_entity_poly.pdbx_seq_one_letter_code
_entity_poly.pdbx_strand_id
1 'polypeptide(L)'
;MECSVCGPGYRSPREAMIKGPREKLMYVVSIHTDPAKADVLCTVDVDPDSSTYCQIIHKLRMLAVGDELHHSGWNICSSCHGSSRKRDTLVLPSLMSDRVYLVDTRDEKAPKIKKVLEPKEMHKYGISTPHTSHCLPTGEIMISTMGNLNGDGLGEFFCIDAETLEAKGTWTRSQDKATFGYDFWYQPYHDTLVATEWGAPRVFKRGYLSEDAKDPKIYGRSLNVYSWNERKLKQTINLGDDGIAPLEIRFLHDPLAAEGFVGCAVTSNVYRFYKAEDNSWKAEKVIQVFLGGSILSDSQVRVTHDEELNSQPSPIHVKGRRLHGAPQMLQLSLDGRRLYVTTSIFKPWDKQFYPDLFKYGSTMVKLDIDIERGGMKLDEQFLVDFGADKNDVLLAHEMRYPGGDCTSDIWLPEKH
;
A
#
# COMPACT_ATOMS: atom_id res chain seq x y z
N MET A 1 -35.81 7.51 -7.00
CA MET A 1 -35.91 6.29 -7.84
C MET A 1 -34.71 5.45 -7.44
N GLU A 2 -34.91 4.49 -6.55
CA GLU A 2 -33.84 3.66 -5.99
C GLU A 2 -33.31 2.74 -7.09
N CYS A 3 -32.00 2.84 -7.35
CA CYS A 3 -31.32 2.02 -8.34
C CYS A 3 -31.30 0.57 -7.84
N SER A 4 -32.07 -0.31 -8.47
CA SER A 4 -32.21 -1.73 -8.09
C SER A 4 -30.96 -2.57 -8.36
N VAL A 5 -29.89 -1.99 -8.92
CA VAL A 5 -28.59 -2.65 -9.17
C VAL A 5 -27.43 -1.66 -8.98
N CYS A 6 -27.33 -0.99 -7.82
CA CYS A 6 -26.06 -0.34 -7.46
C CYS A 6 -25.07 -1.41 -6.99
N GLY A 7 -24.21 -1.89 -7.90
CA GLY A 7 -23.08 -2.74 -7.53
C GLY A 7 -22.04 -1.99 -6.68
N PRO A 8 -21.03 -2.69 -6.16
CA PRO A 8 -20.02 -2.12 -5.26
C PRO A 8 -19.15 -1.09 -5.99
N GLY A 9 -18.70 -0.07 -5.26
CA GLY A 9 -17.85 1.00 -5.80
C GLY A 9 -18.58 1.94 -6.77
N TYR A 10 -17.84 2.48 -7.73
CA TYR A 10 -18.29 3.51 -8.68
C TYR A 10 -18.07 3.04 -10.11
N ARG A 11 -18.89 3.51 -11.07
CA ARG A 11 -18.76 3.07 -12.47
C ARG A 11 -17.48 3.57 -13.14
N SER A 12 -17.01 4.76 -12.75
CA SER A 12 -15.84 5.41 -13.33
C SER A 12 -15.05 6.21 -12.28
N PRO A 13 -13.77 6.53 -12.54
CA PRO A 13 -12.98 7.39 -11.66
C PRO A 13 -13.63 8.76 -11.44
N ARG A 14 -14.18 9.35 -12.51
CA ARG A 14 -14.88 10.64 -12.44
C ARG A 14 -16.13 10.59 -11.57
N GLU A 15 -16.87 9.49 -11.61
CA GLU A 15 -18.02 9.30 -10.74
C GLU A 15 -17.60 9.17 -9.28
N ALA A 16 -16.54 8.40 -8.98
CA ALA A 16 -15.99 8.29 -7.64
C ALA A 16 -15.59 9.66 -7.08
N MET A 17 -14.94 10.49 -7.89
CA MET A 17 -14.51 11.83 -7.49
C MET A 17 -15.66 12.80 -7.22
N ILE A 18 -16.71 12.78 -8.04
CA ILE A 18 -17.81 13.77 -7.97
C ILE A 18 -18.91 13.33 -7.00
N LYS A 19 -19.20 12.02 -6.95
CA LYS A 19 -20.33 11.47 -6.18
C LYS A 19 -19.90 10.73 -4.92
N GLY A 20 -18.63 10.39 -4.77
CA GLY A 20 -18.12 9.75 -3.57
C GLY A 20 -18.33 10.67 -2.35
N PRO A 21 -18.84 10.14 -1.23
CA PRO A 21 -18.99 10.94 -0.03
C PRO A 21 -17.62 11.30 0.52
N ARG A 22 -17.57 12.38 1.30
CA ARG A 22 -16.40 12.65 2.14
C ARG A 22 -16.20 11.47 3.09
N GLU A 23 -14.97 11.01 3.18
CA GLU A 23 -14.56 9.95 4.10
C GLU A 23 -14.79 10.37 5.56
N LYS A 24 -15.37 9.45 6.35
CA LYS A 24 -15.69 9.65 7.78
C LYS A 24 -14.92 8.72 8.70
N LEU A 25 -14.50 7.57 8.19
CA LEU A 25 -13.71 6.59 8.91
C LEU A 25 -12.51 6.17 8.07
N MET A 26 -11.43 5.81 8.75
CA MET A 26 -10.23 5.27 8.17
C MET A 26 -9.83 3.99 8.90
N TYR A 27 -9.60 2.90 8.16
CA TYR A 27 -8.90 1.74 8.68
C TYR A 27 -7.41 1.93 8.50
N VAL A 28 -6.65 1.78 9.58
CA VAL A 28 -5.20 1.98 9.57
C VAL A 28 -4.53 0.73 10.12
N VAL A 29 -3.77 0.03 9.30
CA VAL A 29 -2.94 -1.07 9.78
C VAL A 29 -1.85 -0.53 10.70
N SER A 30 -1.69 -1.16 11.85
CA SER A 30 -0.88 -0.61 12.95
C SER A 30 -0.07 -1.73 13.59
N ILE A 31 1.23 -1.74 13.30
CA ILE A 31 2.17 -2.76 13.79
C ILE A 31 2.55 -2.43 15.24
N HIS A 32 2.54 -3.42 16.12
CA HIS A 32 2.90 -3.19 17.52
C HIS A 32 4.43 -3.14 17.71
N THR A 33 4.95 -2.17 18.46
CA THR A 33 6.40 -2.05 18.70
C THR A 33 6.94 -3.14 19.63
N ASP A 34 6.22 -3.45 20.71
CA ASP A 34 6.48 -4.60 21.60
C ASP A 34 6.35 -5.94 20.85
N PRO A 35 7.41 -6.77 20.79
CA PRO A 35 7.37 -8.07 20.12
C PRO A 35 6.43 -9.10 20.77
N ALA A 36 6.00 -8.88 22.02
CA ALA A 36 5.07 -9.77 22.72
C ALA A 36 3.59 -9.44 22.46
N LYS A 37 3.30 -8.41 21.65
CA LYS A 37 1.94 -7.96 21.37
C LYS A 37 1.62 -8.08 19.88
N ALA A 38 0.36 -8.41 19.62
CA ALA A 38 -0.17 -8.55 18.28
C ALA A 38 -0.44 -7.18 17.66
N ASP A 39 -0.34 -7.14 16.33
CA ASP A 39 -0.67 -5.99 15.51
C ASP A 39 -2.17 -5.67 15.61
N VAL A 40 -2.54 -4.47 15.17
CA VAL A 40 -3.87 -3.92 15.35
C VAL A 40 -4.36 -3.32 14.03
N LEU A 41 -5.63 -3.57 13.69
CA LEU A 41 -6.36 -2.73 12.76
C LEU A 41 -7.06 -1.62 13.55
N CYS A 42 -6.57 -0.38 13.43
CA CYS A 42 -7.19 0.77 14.08
C CYS A 42 -8.32 1.31 13.19
N THR A 43 -9.48 1.60 13.79
CA THR A 43 -10.52 2.39 13.15
C THR A 43 -10.43 3.81 13.68
N VAL A 44 -10.17 4.75 12.78
CA VAL A 44 -9.98 6.17 13.10
C VAL A 44 -11.17 6.97 12.59
N ASP A 45 -11.65 7.86 13.42
CA ASP A 45 -12.68 8.83 13.05
C ASP A 45 -12.04 10.07 12.42
N VAL A 46 -12.36 10.30 11.15
CA VAL A 46 -11.87 11.42 10.33
C VAL A 46 -12.99 12.37 9.92
N ASP A 47 -14.18 12.22 10.50
CA ASP A 47 -15.32 13.12 10.29
C ASP A 47 -15.14 14.41 11.11
N PRO A 48 -14.93 15.58 10.49
CA PRO A 48 -14.73 16.84 11.22
C PRO A 48 -15.94 17.27 12.07
N ASP A 49 -17.13 16.74 11.78
CA ASP A 49 -18.36 17.03 12.53
C ASP A 49 -18.53 16.09 13.73
N SER A 50 -17.66 15.10 13.90
CA SER A 50 -17.73 14.11 14.97
C SER A 50 -17.07 14.59 16.27
N SER A 51 -17.68 14.27 17.41
CA SER A 51 -17.08 14.49 18.73
C SER A 51 -15.80 13.69 18.97
N THR A 52 -15.56 12.64 18.19
CA THR A 52 -14.37 11.79 18.23
C THR A 52 -13.42 12.03 17.06
N TYR A 53 -13.57 13.15 16.33
CA TYR A 53 -12.65 13.53 15.25
C TYR A 53 -11.18 13.45 15.68
N CYS A 54 -10.35 12.87 14.82
CA CYS A 54 -8.92 12.60 15.05
C CYS A 54 -8.64 11.59 16.19
N GLN A 55 -9.57 10.70 16.51
CA GLN A 55 -9.37 9.66 17.53
C GLN A 55 -9.42 8.25 16.93
N ILE A 56 -8.64 7.35 17.52
CA ILE A 56 -8.79 5.91 17.31
C ILE A 56 -10.00 5.47 18.13
N ILE A 57 -11.11 5.14 17.47
CA ILE A 57 -12.38 4.79 18.11
C ILE A 57 -12.54 3.28 18.32
N HIS A 58 -11.75 2.47 17.62
CA HIS A 58 -11.72 1.02 17.80
C HIS A 58 -10.35 0.45 17.45
N LYS A 59 -9.97 -0.63 18.16
CA LYS A 59 -8.73 -1.38 17.94
C LYS A 59 -9.08 -2.85 17.82
N LEU A 60 -9.07 -3.39 16.61
CA LEU A 60 -9.18 -4.83 16.39
C LEU A 60 -7.78 -5.45 16.45
N ARG A 61 -7.49 -6.15 17.55
CA ARG A 61 -6.19 -6.79 17.76
C ARG A 61 -6.14 -8.15 17.04
N MET A 62 -5.05 -8.41 16.32
CA MET A 62 -4.83 -9.67 15.62
C MET A 62 -4.61 -10.82 16.61
N LEU A 63 -4.76 -12.06 16.11
CA LEU A 63 -4.71 -13.25 16.95
C LEU A 63 -3.28 -13.72 17.26
N ALA A 64 -2.29 -13.25 16.50
CA ALA A 64 -0.91 -13.69 16.63
C ALA A 64 0.05 -12.50 16.73
N VAL A 65 1.20 -12.75 17.33
CA VAL A 65 2.31 -11.79 17.40
C VAL A 65 3.26 -12.00 16.21
N GLY A 66 3.94 -10.94 15.80
CA GLY A 66 4.92 -11.01 14.72
C GLY A 66 4.33 -11.21 13.32
N ASP A 67 3.08 -10.78 13.11
CA ASP A 67 2.43 -10.80 11.81
C ASP A 67 3.07 -9.82 10.83
N GLU A 68 3.35 -8.60 11.29
CA GLU A 68 3.68 -7.45 10.44
C GLU A 68 2.57 -7.19 9.42
N LEU A 69 1.42 -6.74 9.91
CA LEU A 69 0.41 -6.16 9.02
C LEU A 69 1.06 -5.05 8.17
N HIS A 70 0.76 -5.00 6.89
CA HIS A 70 1.45 -4.09 5.97
C HIS A 70 0.46 -3.44 5.01
N HIS A 71 0.17 -4.06 3.88
CA HIS A 71 -0.91 -3.61 3.00
C HIS A 71 -2.23 -4.28 3.35
N SER A 72 -3.27 -3.75 2.73
CA SER A 72 -4.65 -4.14 2.87
C SER A 72 -5.40 -3.86 1.58
N GLY A 73 -6.53 -4.52 1.40
CA GLY A 73 -7.38 -4.34 0.23
C GLY A 73 -8.75 -4.90 0.46
N TRP A 74 -9.64 -4.72 -0.51
CA TRP A 74 -11.03 -5.14 -0.39
C TRP A 74 -11.29 -6.44 -1.11
N ASN A 75 -12.22 -7.24 -0.57
CA ASN A 75 -12.73 -8.41 -1.28
C ASN A 75 -13.33 -8.05 -2.64
N ILE A 76 -13.97 -6.88 -2.71
CA ILE A 76 -14.69 -6.38 -3.87
C ILE A 76 -14.53 -4.86 -3.98
N CYS A 77 -14.45 -4.35 -5.21
CA CYS A 77 -14.30 -2.93 -5.51
C CYS A 77 -15.01 -2.53 -6.81
N SER A 78 -14.74 -1.32 -7.33
CA SER A 78 -15.29 -0.80 -8.60
C SER A 78 -15.07 -1.71 -9.81
N SER A 79 -14.11 -2.64 -9.81
CA SER A 79 -13.92 -3.59 -10.92
C SER A 79 -15.06 -4.59 -11.05
N CYS A 80 -15.84 -4.75 -9.97
CA CYS A 80 -17.05 -5.56 -9.90
C CYS A 80 -18.34 -4.72 -9.98
N HIS A 81 -18.26 -3.47 -10.47
CA HIS A 81 -19.42 -2.60 -10.62
C HIS A 81 -20.51 -3.28 -11.47
N GLY A 82 -21.77 -3.19 -11.02
CA GLY A 82 -22.91 -3.89 -11.62
C GLY A 82 -23.14 -5.33 -11.15
N SER A 83 -22.25 -5.90 -10.32
CA SER A 83 -22.52 -7.17 -9.62
C SER A 83 -23.36 -6.97 -8.35
N SER A 84 -24.02 -8.03 -7.86
CA SER A 84 -24.74 -8.02 -6.58
C SER A 84 -23.83 -8.22 -5.36
N ARG A 85 -22.51 -8.28 -5.56
CA ARG A 85 -21.53 -8.52 -4.50
C ARG A 85 -21.36 -7.28 -3.63
N LYS A 86 -20.88 -7.47 -2.41
CA LYS A 86 -20.69 -6.40 -1.43
C LYS A 86 -19.21 -6.28 -1.05
N ARG A 87 -18.75 -5.03 -0.98
CA ARG A 87 -17.51 -4.69 -0.27
C ARG A 87 -17.82 -4.70 1.22
N ASP A 88 -17.43 -5.78 1.88
CA ASP A 88 -17.70 -5.96 3.31
C ASP A 88 -16.57 -6.69 4.04
N THR A 89 -15.52 -7.09 3.31
CA THR A 89 -14.42 -7.85 3.86
C THR A 89 -13.11 -7.15 3.49
N LEU A 90 -12.42 -6.63 4.51
CA LEU A 90 -11.07 -6.10 4.39
C LEU A 90 -10.07 -7.27 4.49
N VAL A 91 -9.12 -7.31 3.57
CA VAL A 91 -8.09 -8.35 3.44
C VAL A 91 -6.80 -7.76 3.99
N LEU A 92 -6.20 -8.42 4.98
CA LEU A 92 -4.97 -7.99 5.63
C LEU A 92 -3.91 -9.09 5.53
N PRO A 93 -3.06 -9.08 4.50
CA PRO A 93 -1.90 -9.94 4.43
C PRO A 93 -0.84 -9.53 5.47
N SER A 94 -0.23 -10.52 6.10
CA SER A 94 0.79 -10.37 7.14
C SER A 94 2.16 -10.68 6.56
N LEU A 95 3.01 -9.67 6.43
CA LEU A 95 4.25 -9.71 5.69
C LEU A 95 5.28 -10.68 6.30
N MET A 96 5.33 -10.78 7.63
CA MET A 96 6.31 -11.60 8.35
C MET A 96 5.83 -13.04 8.57
N SER A 97 4.55 -13.23 8.87
CA SER A 97 4.01 -14.55 9.24
C SER A 97 3.42 -15.34 8.09
N ASP A 98 3.16 -14.72 6.94
CA ASP A 98 2.44 -15.28 5.78
C ASP A 98 0.95 -15.58 6.01
N ARG A 99 0.40 -15.11 7.14
CA ARG A 99 -1.04 -15.19 7.42
C ARG A 99 -1.81 -14.18 6.59
N VAL A 100 -3.08 -14.46 6.33
CA VAL A 100 -4.02 -13.46 5.80
C VAL A 100 -5.25 -13.40 6.70
N TYR A 101 -5.51 -12.22 7.28
CA TYR A 101 -6.74 -11.96 8.02
C TYR A 101 -7.81 -11.41 7.08
N LEU A 102 -9.01 -11.97 7.17
CA LEU A 102 -10.19 -11.51 6.46
C LEU A 102 -11.11 -10.90 7.52
N VAL A 103 -11.34 -9.60 7.44
CA VAL A 103 -12.00 -8.80 8.47
C VAL A 103 -13.37 -8.35 7.96
N ASP A 104 -14.43 -8.69 8.69
CA ASP A 104 -15.79 -8.21 8.45
C ASP A 104 -15.90 -6.74 8.87
N THR A 105 -16.41 -5.92 7.95
CA THR A 105 -16.56 -4.47 8.08
C THR A 105 -18.02 -4.00 7.99
N ARG A 106 -18.99 -4.92 8.07
CA ARG A 106 -20.43 -4.56 8.09
C ARG A 106 -20.80 -3.63 9.25
N ASP A 107 -20.10 -3.76 10.37
CA ASP A 107 -20.02 -2.71 11.39
C ASP A 107 -18.75 -1.91 11.14
N GLU A 108 -18.89 -0.79 10.42
CA GLU A 108 -17.73 -0.01 9.97
C GLU A 108 -16.92 0.55 11.14
N LYS A 109 -17.56 0.81 12.29
CA LYS A 109 -16.91 1.40 13.47
C LYS A 109 -16.18 0.37 14.32
N ALA A 110 -16.61 -0.89 14.28
CA ALA A 110 -16.05 -1.96 15.09
C ALA A 110 -15.88 -3.26 14.27
N PRO A 111 -14.96 -3.28 13.28
CA PRO A 111 -14.69 -4.45 12.47
C PRO A 111 -14.25 -5.65 13.31
N LYS A 112 -14.48 -6.86 12.77
CA LYS A 112 -14.21 -8.14 13.45
C LYS A 112 -13.55 -9.13 12.51
N ILE A 113 -12.68 -9.99 13.05
CA ILE A 113 -12.09 -11.08 12.26
C ILE A 113 -13.21 -12.02 11.82
N LYS A 114 -13.35 -12.19 10.50
CA LYS A 114 -14.30 -13.08 9.84
C LYS A 114 -13.68 -14.46 9.61
N LYS A 115 -12.43 -14.47 9.13
CA LYS A 115 -11.67 -15.69 8.83
C LYS A 115 -10.17 -15.40 8.89
N VAL A 116 -9.40 -16.44 9.12
CA VAL A 116 -7.94 -16.42 9.01
C VAL A 116 -7.51 -17.52 8.05
N LEU A 117 -6.70 -17.17 7.07
CA LEU A 117 -5.95 -18.14 6.28
C LEU A 117 -4.57 -18.29 6.91
N GLU A 118 -4.34 -19.45 7.51
CA GLU A 118 -3.04 -19.78 8.10
C GLU A 118 -1.96 -19.98 7.03
N PRO A 119 -0.67 -19.77 7.36
CA PRO A 119 0.43 -19.80 6.38
C PRO A 119 0.46 -21.03 5.47
N LYS A 120 0.10 -22.20 6.02
CA LYS A 120 0.01 -23.47 5.27
C LYS A 120 -0.89 -23.42 4.03
N GLU A 121 -1.91 -22.56 4.03
CA GLU A 121 -2.85 -22.41 2.91
C GLU A 121 -2.18 -21.80 1.69
N MET A 122 -1.18 -20.96 1.90
CA MET A 122 -0.34 -20.37 0.87
C MET A 122 0.87 -21.26 0.58
N HIS A 123 1.52 -21.79 1.62
CA HIS A 123 2.76 -22.55 1.49
C HIS A 123 2.62 -23.84 0.68
N LYS A 124 1.42 -24.45 0.64
CA LYS A 124 1.14 -25.61 -0.22
C LYS A 124 1.33 -25.33 -1.73
N TYR A 125 1.41 -24.07 -2.11
CA TYR A 125 1.72 -23.62 -3.47
C TYR A 125 3.18 -23.15 -3.65
N GLY A 126 4.03 -23.29 -2.63
CA GLY A 126 5.46 -22.96 -2.69
C GLY A 126 5.80 -21.47 -2.58
N ILE A 127 4.83 -20.63 -2.23
CA ILE A 127 4.98 -19.17 -2.13
C ILE A 127 4.82 -18.69 -0.67
N SER A 128 5.38 -17.52 -0.37
CA SER A 128 5.39 -16.89 0.96
C SER A 128 5.44 -15.37 0.83
N THR A 129 5.38 -14.68 1.98
CA THR A 129 5.58 -13.24 2.11
C THR A 129 4.56 -12.44 1.28
N PRO A 130 3.27 -12.50 1.65
CA PRO A 130 2.23 -11.77 0.95
C PRO A 130 2.27 -10.27 1.24
N HIS A 131 1.87 -9.45 0.27
CA HIS A 131 1.99 -8.00 0.34
C HIS A 131 0.71 -7.27 -0.11
N THR A 132 0.65 -6.81 -1.36
CA THR A 132 -0.47 -6.02 -1.90
C THR A 132 -1.65 -6.92 -2.16
N SER A 133 -2.88 -6.46 -1.88
CA SER A 133 -4.10 -7.19 -2.25
C SER A 133 -5.06 -6.34 -3.09
N HIS A 134 -5.56 -6.93 -4.17
CA HIS A 134 -6.59 -6.33 -5.02
C HIS A 134 -7.72 -7.33 -5.31
N CYS A 135 -8.95 -6.85 -5.23
CA CYS A 135 -10.15 -7.43 -5.85
C CYS A 135 -9.94 -7.62 -7.36
N LEU A 136 -10.44 -8.72 -7.92
CA LEU A 136 -10.50 -8.97 -9.36
C LEU A 136 -11.94 -8.97 -9.88
N PRO A 137 -12.18 -8.55 -11.13
CA PRO A 137 -13.52 -8.62 -11.73
C PRO A 137 -14.04 -10.06 -11.89
N THR A 138 -13.17 -11.07 -11.78
CA THR A 138 -13.52 -12.50 -11.78
C THR A 138 -14.20 -12.95 -10.47
N GLY A 139 -14.24 -12.11 -9.43
CA GLY A 139 -14.74 -12.49 -8.10
C GLY A 139 -13.68 -13.16 -7.23
N GLU A 140 -12.40 -12.95 -7.54
CA GLU A 140 -11.27 -13.41 -6.75
C GLU A 140 -10.60 -12.21 -6.06
N ILE A 141 -9.96 -12.46 -4.93
CA ILE A 141 -8.97 -11.58 -4.32
C ILE A 141 -7.61 -12.09 -4.78
N MET A 142 -6.76 -11.22 -5.29
CA MET A 142 -5.38 -11.52 -5.63
C MET A 142 -4.46 -10.81 -4.66
N ILE A 143 -3.46 -11.51 -4.16
CA ILE A 143 -2.43 -10.98 -3.24
C ILE A 143 -1.06 -11.24 -3.86
N SER A 144 -0.22 -10.22 -4.03
CA SER A 144 1.18 -10.44 -4.44
C SER A 144 1.96 -11.15 -3.35
N THR A 145 2.89 -12.01 -3.76
CA THR A 145 3.82 -12.72 -2.89
C THR A 145 5.25 -12.47 -3.34
N MET A 146 6.17 -12.32 -2.40
CA MET A 146 7.54 -11.84 -2.68
C MET A 146 8.61 -12.93 -2.59
N GLY A 147 8.28 -14.12 -2.08
CA GLY A 147 9.27 -15.17 -1.96
C GLY A 147 8.73 -16.60 -1.99
N ASN A 148 9.68 -17.52 -2.01
CA ASN A 148 9.43 -18.94 -1.80
C ASN A 148 9.57 -19.32 -0.31
N LEU A 149 9.45 -20.60 0.02
CA LEU A 149 9.53 -21.09 1.41
C LEU A 149 10.93 -20.97 2.04
N ASN A 150 11.98 -20.80 1.23
CA ASN A 150 13.35 -20.57 1.71
C ASN A 150 13.63 -19.08 1.95
N GLY A 151 12.67 -18.20 1.62
CA GLY A 151 12.83 -16.76 1.67
C GLY A 151 13.69 -16.19 0.53
N ASP A 152 13.95 -16.95 -0.53
CA ASP A 152 14.49 -16.39 -1.77
C ASP A 152 13.39 -15.66 -2.55
N GLY A 153 13.79 -14.74 -3.43
CA GLY A 153 12.85 -14.02 -4.29
C GLY A 153 12.04 -14.96 -5.17
N LEU A 154 10.73 -14.71 -5.24
CA LEU A 154 9.82 -15.33 -6.20
C LEU A 154 8.60 -14.42 -6.35
N GLY A 155 8.43 -13.83 -7.53
CA GLY A 155 7.25 -13.03 -7.85
C GLY A 155 6.09 -13.91 -8.30
N GLU A 156 5.03 -13.94 -7.50
CA GLU A 156 3.80 -14.70 -7.79
C GLU A 156 2.58 -14.03 -7.12
N PHE A 157 1.38 -14.52 -7.40
CA PHE A 157 0.15 -14.03 -6.79
C PHE A 157 -0.69 -15.17 -6.20
N PHE A 158 -1.10 -15.02 -4.95
CA PHE A 158 -2.01 -15.90 -4.24
C PHE A 158 -3.47 -15.47 -4.46
N CYS A 159 -4.32 -16.39 -4.93
CA CYS A 159 -5.73 -16.14 -5.19
C CYS A 159 -6.62 -16.73 -4.09
N ILE A 160 -7.59 -15.95 -3.64
CA ILE A 160 -8.65 -16.34 -2.69
C ILE A 160 -10.00 -16.08 -3.37
N ASP A 161 -10.96 -16.97 -3.18
CA ASP A 161 -12.33 -16.75 -3.64
C ASP A 161 -13.01 -15.66 -2.78
N ALA A 162 -13.56 -14.62 -3.39
CA ALA A 162 -14.07 -13.46 -2.63
C ALA A 162 -15.38 -13.73 -1.86
N GLU A 163 -16.08 -14.83 -2.17
CA GLU A 163 -17.35 -15.21 -1.53
C GLU A 163 -17.14 -16.25 -0.43
N THR A 164 -16.46 -17.35 -0.77
CA THR A 164 -16.17 -18.45 0.17
C THR A 164 -14.97 -18.16 1.07
N LEU A 165 -14.14 -17.18 0.70
CA LEU A 165 -12.89 -16.84 1.38
C LEU A 165 -11.91 -18.03 1.45
N GLU A 166 -11.99 -18.97 0.51
CA GLU A 166 -11.09 -20.12 0.42
C GLU A 166 -9.93 -19.85 -0.54
N ALA A 167 -8.77 -20.41 -0.21
CA ALA A 167 -7.59 -20.36 -1.07
C ALA A 167 -7.81 -21.14 -2.38
N LYS A 168 -7.51 -20.52 -3.53
CA LYS A 168 -7.67 -21.13 -4.86
C LYS A 168 -6.35 -21.59 -5.48
N GLY A 169 -5.23 -20.98 -5.11
CA GLY A 169 -3.92 -21.27 -5.68
C GLY A 169 -3.25 -20.04 -6.27
N THR A 170 -2.35 -20.24 -7.24
CA THR A 170 -1.59 -19.15 -7.85
C THR A 170 -2.25 -18.57 -9.09
N TRP A 171 -2.01 -17.29 -9.35
CA TRP A 171 -2.53 -16.65 -10.55
C TRP A 171 -1.73 -17.04 -11.81
N THR A 172 -0.41 -17.07 -11.77
CA THR A 172 0.37 -17.28 -13.00
C THR A 172 0.29 -18.72 -13.51
N ARG A 173 -0.11 -18.92 -14.77
CA ARG A 173 -0.22 -20.22 -15.45
C ARG A 173 1.05 -20.66 -16.19
N SER A 174 1.97 -19.74 -16.49
CA SER A 174 3.27 -20.07 -17.12
C SER A 174 4.25 -20.70 -16.12
N GLN A 175 5.21 -21.45 -16.67
CA GLN A 175 6.40 -21.90 -15.94
C GLN A 175 7.38 -20.74 -15.71
N ASP A 176 7.45 -19.77 -16.62
CA ASP A 176 8.23 -18.55 -16.43
C ASP A 176 7.61 -17.69 -15.33
N LYS A 177 8.43 -17.34 -14.34
CA LYS A 177 8.07 -16.53 -13.16
C LYS A 177 9.00 -15.34 -13.05
N ALA A 178 8.51 -14.27 -12.43
CA ALA A 178 9.34 -13.14 -12.05
C ALA A 178 10.31 -13.54 -10.93
N THR A 179 11.53 -13.00 -10.97
CA THR A 179 12.55 -13.29 -9.95
C THR A 179 12.15 -12.74 -8.59
N PHE A 180 11.51 -11.58 -8.55
CA PHE A 180 11.03 -10.95 -7.32
C PHE A 180 9.59 -10.51 -7.47
N GLY A 181 8.93 -10.25 -6.34
CA GLY A 181 7.61 -9.62 -6.28
C GLY A 181 7.63 -8.44 -5.32
N TYR A 182 6.63 -7.56 -5.43
CA TYR A 182 6.29 -6.53 -4.45
C TYR A 182 4.84 -6.09 -4.63
N ASP A 183 4.60 -5.11 -5.49
CA ASP A 183 3.30 -4.52 -5.76
C ASP A 183 2.81 -4.92 -7.15
N PHE A 184 1.52 -4.75 -7.43
CA PHE A 184 0.98 -4.98 -8.76
C PHE A 184 -0.30 -4.20 -9.01
N TRP A 185 -0.55 -3.93 -10.28
CA TRP A 185 -1.79 -3.34 -10.74
C TRP A 185 -2.15 -3.88 -12.11
N TYR A 186 -3.43 -3.94 -12.43
CA TYR A 186 -3.92 -4.54 -13.67
C TYR A 186 -4.82 -3.60 -14.48
N GLN A 187 -4.77 -3.73 -15.80
CA GLN A 187 -5.62 -3.04 -16.77
C GLN A 187 -6.11 -4.05 -17.82
N PRO A 188 -7.30 -4.68 -17.63
CA PRO A 188 -7.74 -5.78 -18.47
C PRO A 188 -8.04 -5.37 -19.91
N TYR A 189 -8.42 -4.10 -20.14
CA TYR A 189 -8.61 -3.55 -21.49
C TYR A 189 -7.35 -3.68 -22.35
N HIS A 190 -6.17 -3.52 -21.73
CA HIS A 190 -4.87 -3.63 -22.40
C HIS A 190 -4.28 -5.03 -22.36
N ASP A 191 -5.04 -6.04 -21.90
CA ASP A 191 -4.60 -7.39 -21.60
C ASP A 191 -3.37 -7.42 -20.67
N THR A 192 -3.31 -6.57 -19.65
CA THR A 192 -2.09 -6.46 -18.83
C THR A 192 -2.32 -6.51 -17.32
N LEU A 193 -1.35 -7.12 -16.65
CA LEU A 193 -1.00 -6.87 -15.25
C LEU A 193 0.48 -6.51 -15.23
N VAL A 194 0.84 -5.44 -14.50
CA VAL A 194 2.24 -5.06 -14.28
C VAL A 194 2.55 -5.19 -12.80
N ALA A 195 3.60 -5.93 -12.47
CA ALA A 195 4.07 -6.15 -11.11
C ALA A 195 5.51 -5.66 -10.95
N THR A 196 5.88 -5.34 -9.72
CA THR A 196 7.17 -4.75 -9.37
C THR A 196 7.97 -5.66 -8.45
N GLU A 197 9.12 -5.18 -7.99
CA GLU A 197 10.12 -6.01 -7.34
C GLU A 197 10.78 -5.29 -6.16
N TRP A 198 10.81 -5.93 -5.00
CA TRP A 198 11.60 -5.43 -3.87
C TRP A 198 12.91 -6.19 -3.73
N GLY A 199 12.88 -7.40 -3.18
CA GLY A 199 14.07 -8.21 -2.97
C GLY A 199 13.75 -9.55 -2.29
N ALA A 200 14.78 -10.31 -1.95
CA ALA A 200 14.64 -11.60 -1.29
C ALA A 200 14.17 -11.45 0.17
N PRO A 201 13.04 -12.07 0.59
CA PRO A 201 12.52 -11.96 1.95
C PRO A 201 13.51 -12.31 3.07
N ARG A 202 14.34 -13.34 2.89
CA ARG A 202 15.36 -13.73 3.88
C ARG A 202 16.39 -12.62 4.14
N VAL A 203 16.52 -11.67 3.21
CA VAL A 203 17.44 -10.55 3.32
C VAL A 203 16.74 -9.32 3.89
N PHE A 204 15.71 -8.79 3.24
CA PHE A 204 15.12 -7.53 3.71
C PHE A 204 14.45 -7.65 5.09
N LYS A 205 13.94 -8.84 5.46
CA LYS A 205 13.28 -9.08 6.77
C LYS A 205 14.25 -8.93 7.96
N ARG A 206 15.56 -9.00 7.76
CA ARG A 206 16.57 -8.80 8.83
C ARG A 206 16.92 -7.34 9.10
N GLY A 207 16.43 -6.42 8.27
CA GLY A 207 16.83 -5.03 8.23
C GLY A 207 17.48 -4.63 6.89
N TYR A 208 17.62 -3.32 6.69
CA TYR A 208 18.28 -2.73 5.53
C TYR A 208 19.80 -2.73 5.68
N LEU A 209 20.50 -3.13 4.61
CA LEU A 209 21.94 -2.97 4.44
C LEU A 209 22.20 -2.48 3.01
N SER A 210 23.01 -1.43 2.87
CA SER A 210 23.29 -0.81 1.57
C SER A 210 23.96 -1.77 0.58
N GLU A 211 24.81 -2.68 1.05
CA GLU A 211 25.50 -3.63 0.17
C GLU A 211 24.55 -4.67 -0.43
N ASP A 212 23.52 -5.08 0.32
CA ASP A 212 22.51 -6.01 -0.21
C ASP A 212 21.74 -5.38 -1.37
N ALA A 213 21.40 -4.08 -1.25
CA ALA A 213 20.65 -3.34 -2.28
C ALA A 213 21.43 -3.19 -3.60
N LYS A 214 22.76 -3.26 -3.55
CA LYS A 214 23.62 -3.19 -4.74
C LYS A 214 23.69 -4.52 -5.51
N ASP A 215 23.30 -5.64 -4.91
CA ASP A 215 23.33 -6.95 -5.58
C ASP A 215 22.00 -7.21 -6.34
N PRO A 216 22.01 -7.29 -7.68
CA PRO A 216 20.81 -7.59 -8.47
C PRO A 216 20.23 -8.99 -8.23
N LYS A 217 20.98 -9.88 -7.55
CA LYS A 217 20.48 -11.20 -7.14
C LYS A 217 19.72 -11.16 -5.82
N ILE A 218 19.74 -10.02 -5.13
CA ILE A 218 19.10 -9.84 -3.82
C ILE A 218 17.99 -8.79 -3.91
N TYR A 219 18.21 -7.69 -4.62
CA TYR A 219 17.23 -6.62 -4.80
C TYR A 219 16.79 -6.49 -6.25
N GLY A 220 15.48 -6.33 -6.42
CA GLY A 220 14.82 -6.23 -7.71
C GLY A 220 15.07 -4.91 -8.43
N ARG A 221 14.93 -4.97 -9.76
CA ARG A 221 15.21 -3.84 -10.68
C ARG A 221 14.26 -3.81 -11.87
N SER A 222 13.20 -4.60 -11.84
CA SER A 222 12.38 -4.82 -13.03
C SER A 222 10.90 -4.57 -12.81
N LEU A 223 10.22 -4.25 -13.91
CA LEU A 223 8.78 -4.36 -14.03
C LEU A 223 8.46 -5.65 -14.79
N ASN A 224 7.56 -6.45 -14.24
CA ASN A 224 7.15 -7.74 -14.79
C ASN A 224 5.75 -7.59 -15.40
N VAL A 225 5.67 -7.68 -16.72
CA VAL A 225 4.45 -7.47 -17.50
C VAL A 225 3.85 -8.81 -17.89
N TYR A 226 2.65 -9.06 -17.42
CA TYR A 226 1.89 -10.28 -17.66
C TYR A 226 0.75 -10.02 -18.64
N SER A 227 0.43 -11.01 -19.47
CA SER A 227 -0.87 -11.05 -20.15
C SER A 227 -1.95 -11.38 -19.12
N TRP A 228 -2.97 -10.53 -19.04
CA TRP A 228 -4.09 -10.70 -18.13
C TRP A 228 -4.91 -11.96 -18.45
N ASN A 229 -5.25 -12.16 -19.73
CA ASN A 229 -6.08 -13.26 -20.19
C ASN A 229 -5.34 -14.59 -20.18
N GLU A 230 -4.08 -14.62 -20.65
CA GLU A 230 -3.28 -15.85 -20.62
C GLU A 230 -2.75 -16.20 -19.23
N ARG A 231 -2.62 -15.19 -18.35
CA ARG A 231 -2.02 -15.29 -17.02
C ARG A 231 -0.56 -15.76 -17.11
N LYS A 232 0.21 -15.14 -17.99
CA LYS A 232 1.62 -15.50 -18.26
C LYS A 232 2.50 -14.26 -18.27
N LEU A 233 3.72 -14.40 -17.75
CA LEU A 233 4.76 -13.38 -17.90
C LEU A 233 5.11 -13.25 -19.39
N LYS A 234 5.04 -12.03 -19.94
CA LYS A 234 5.29 -11.73 -21.35
C LYS A 234 6.55 -10.91 -21.56
N GLN A 235 6.89 -10.04 -20.61
CA GLN A 235 8.02 -9.14 -20.71
C GLN A 235 8.52 -8.77 -19.31
N THR A 236 9.84 -8.63 -19.19
CA THR A 236 10.50 -8.05 -18.01
C THR A 236 11.28 -6.82 -18.46
N ILE A 237 10.96 -5.66 -17.90
CA ILE A 237 11.61 -4.37 -18.20
C ILE A 237 12.60 -4.10 -17.07
N ASN A 238 13.90 -4.30 -17.32
CA ASN A 238 14.95 -4.01 -16.35
C ASN A 238 15.29 -2.51 -16.38
N LEU A 239 15.15 -1.85 -15.24
CA LEU A 239 15.39 -0.42 -15.05
C LEU A 239 16.87 -0.09 -14.77
N GLY A 240 17.72 -1.11 -14.62
CA GLY A 240 19.15 -0.97 -14.36
C GLY A 240 19.48 -0.53 -12.94
N ASP A 241 20.71 -0.06 -12.74
CA ASP A 241 21.19 0.43 -11.44
C ASP A 241 20.51 1.75 -11.01
N ASP A 242 19.79 2.41 -11.93
CA ASP A 242 18.99 3.59 -11.65
C ASP A 242 17.63 3.22 -11.02
N GLY A 243 17.10 2.01 -11.22
CA GLY A 243 15.76 1.63 -10.78
C GLY A 243 15.75 0.49 -9.77
N ILE A 244 16.44 0.67 -8.63
CA ILE A 244 16.53 -0.36 -7.58
C ILE A 244 15.31 -0.31 -6.66
N ALA A 245 14.75 -1.49 -6.37
CA ALA A 245 13.51 -1.67 -5.62
C ALA A 245 12.37 -0.81 -6.18
N PRO A 246 11.93 -1.04 -7.44
CA PRO A 246 10.66 -0.49 -7.90
C PRO A 246 9.55 -1.01 -6.98
N LEU A 247 8.98 -0.13 -6.17
CA LEU A 247 7.99 -0.48 -5.15
C LEU A 247 6.58 -0.27 -5.70
N GLU A 248 5.91 0.77 -5.24
CA GLU A 248 4.51 1.06 -5.55
C GLU A 248 4.30 1.35 -7.03
N ILE A 249 3.38 0.61 -7.66
CA ILE A 249 2.97 0.82 -9.04
C ILE A 249 1.57 1.40 -9.11
N ARG A 250 1.39 2.44 -9.93
CA ARG A 250 0.11 3.12 -10.11
C ARG A 250 -0.16 3.32 -11.59
N PHE A 251 -1.12 2.58 -12.13
CA PHE A 251 -1.72 2.97 -13.40
C PHE A 251 -2.53 4.25 -13.23
N LEU A 252 -2.69 5.01 -14.32
CA LEU A 252 -3.76 6.01 -14.37
C LEU A 252 -5.11 5.32 -14.15
N HIS A 253 -6.03 6.00 -13.44
CA HIS A 253 -7.35 5.44 -13.14
C HIS A 253 -8.26 5.29 -14.36
N ASP A 254 -8.00 6.04 -15.43
CA ASP A 254 -8.69 5.84 -16.70
C ASP A 254 -8.34 4.45 -17.27
N PRO A 255 -9.31 3.52 -17.38
CA PRO A 255 -9.05 2.17 -17.85
C PRO A 255 -8.62 2.09 -19.32
N LEU A 256 -8.80 3.17 -20.09
CA LEU A 256 -8.34 3.26 -21.48
C LEU A 256 -6.89 3.76 -21.57
N ALA A 257 -6.35 4.39 -20.52
CA ALA A 257 -4.96 4.82 -20.50
C ALA A 257 -4.01 3.62 -20.41
N ALA A 258 -2.96 3.63 -21.23
CA ALA A 258 -1.99 2.55 -21.33
C ALA A 258 -0.66 2.92 -20.65
N GLU A 259 -0.74 3.60 -19.51
CA GLU A 259 0.42 4.14 -18.80
C GLU A 259 0.22 4.25 -17.30
N GLY A 260 1.33 4.37 -16.59
CA GLY A 260 1.38 4.59 -15.15
C GLY A 260 2.77 4.95 -14.67
N PHE A 261 2.93 4.99 -13.35
CA PHE A 261 4.16 5.38 -12.68
C PHE A 261 4.57 4.35 -11.64
N VAL A 262 5.87 4.27 -11.39
CA VAL A 262 6.47 3.42 -10.35
C VAL A 262 7.60 4.18 -9.66
N GLY A 263 7.63 4.14 -8.33
CA GLY A 263 8.70 4.72 -7.53
C GLY A 263 9.79 3.70 -7.20
N CYS A 264 11.06 4.04 -7.40
CA CYS A 264 12.21 3.22 -7.01
C CYS A 264 12.76 3.71 -5.67
N ALA A 265 12.62 2.91 -4.62
CA ALA A 265 12.84 3.37 -3.25
C ALA A 265 14.31 3.60 -2.89
N VAL A 266 15.21 2.79 -3.42
CA VAL A 266 16.65 2.90 -3.08
C VAL A 266 17.31 4.07 -3.82
N THR A 267 16.88 4.34 -5.05
CA THR A 267 17.48 5.35 -5.93
C THR A 267 16.68 6.66 -5.98
N SER A 268 15.54 6.73 -5.29
CA SER A 268 14.69 7.92 -5.15
C SER A 268 14.29 8.54 -6.49
N ASN A 269 13.74 7.73 -7.40
CA ASN A 269 13.25 8.23 -8.69
C ASN A 269 11.92 7.59 -9.08
N VAL A 270 11.28 8.19 -10.09
CA VAL A 270 10.00 7.72 -10.63
C VAL A 270 10.19 7.42 -12.11
N TYR A 271 9.77 6.23 -12.51
CA TYR A 271 9.65 5.84 -13.90
C TYR A 271 8.19 5.92 -14.34
N ARG A 272 7.96 6.42 -15.54
CA ARG A 272 6.71 6.24 -16.27
C ARG A 272 6.84 4.96 -17.08
N PHE A 273 5.88 4.05 -16.95
CA PHE A 273 5.77 2.90 -17.84
C PHE A 273 4.56 3.09 -18.77
N TYR A 274 4.69 2.67 -20.02
CA TYR A 274 3.65 2.90 -21.04
C TYR A 274 3.69 1.84 -22.14
N LYS A 275 2.55 1.63 -22.81
CA LYS A 275 2.45 0.78 -24.00
C LYS A 275 2.83 1.57 -25.24
N ALA A 276 3.86 1.11 -25.95
CA ALA A 276 4.36 1.74 -27.18
C ALA A 276 3.56 1.30 -28.42
N GLU A 277 3.81 1.96 -29.56
CA GLU A 277 3.15 1.68 -30.85
C GLU A 277 3.35 0.24 -31.35
N ASP A 278 4.49 -0.38 -30.99
CA ASP A 278 4.82 -1.78 -31.27
C ASP A 278 4.09 -2.77 -30.34
N ASN A 279 3.17 -2.29 -29.49
CA ASN A 279 2.45 -3.01 -28.44
C ASN A 279 3.32 -3.57 -27.28
N SER A 280 4.62 -3.31 -27.26
CA SER A 280 5.47 -3.60 -26.11
C SER A 280 5.29 -2.57 -25.01
N TRP A 281 5.60 -2.94 -23.77
CA TRP A 281 5.66 -2.00 -22.67
C TRP A 281 7.08 -1.43 -22.54
N LYS A 282 7.19 -0.13 -22.30
CA LYS A 282 8.48 0.57 -22.11
C LYS A 282 8.45 1.34 -20.80
N ALA A 283 9.61 1.71 -20.29
CA ALA A 283 9.75 2.54 -19.11
C ALA A 283 10.81 3.62 -19.32
N GLU A 284 10.53 4.82 -18.81
CA GLU A 284 11.42 5.98 -18.88
C GLU A 284 11.47 6.69 -17.52
N LYS A 285 12.66 7.11 -17.09
CA LYS A 285 12.83 7.89 -15.86
C LYS A 285 12.29 9.30 -16.09
N VAL A 286 11.32 9.71 -15.30
CA VAL A 286 10.64 11.01 -15.46
C VAL A 286 10.89 11.96 -14.29
N ILE A 287 11.24 11.44 -13.12
CA ILE A 287 11.55 12.25 -11.92
C ILE A 287 12.78 11.65 -11.25
N GLN A 288 13.71 12.50 -10.82
CA GLN A 288 14.76 12.16 -9.87
C GLN A 288 14.61 13.05 -8.65
N VAL A 289 14.66 12.43 -7.47
CA VAL A 289 14.59 13.11 -6.18
C VAL A 289 15.89 12.85 -5.43
N PHE A 290 16.50 13.89 -4.88
CA PHE A 290 17.71 13.79 -4.07
C PHE A 290 17.34 14.05 -2.61
N LEU A 291 16.86 13.02 -1.93
CA LEU A 291 16.50 13.08 -0.51
C LEU A 291 17.40 12.14 0.28
N GLY A 292 17.92 12.61 1.41
CA GLY A 292 18.70 11.77 2.32
C GLY A 292 19.18 12.51 3.57
N GLY A 293 19.18 11.79 4.70
CA GLY A 293 19.72 12.27 5.97
C GLY A 293 18.71 13.02 6.86
N SER A 294 19.12 13.26 8.11
CA SER A 294 18.36 14.03 9.10
C SER A 294 19.02 15.39 9.31
N ILE A 295 18.54 16.39 8.58
CA ILE A 295 19.10 17.76 8.59
C ILE A 295 18.36 18.70 9.54
N LEU A 296 17.42 18.19 10.35
CA LEU A 296 16.65 19.01 11.29
C LEU A 296 17.59 19.77 12.24
N SER A 297 17.20 20.99 12.62
CA SER A 297 18.00 21.86 13.49
C SER A 297 18.25 21.28 14.90
N ASP A 298 17.47 20.28 15.32
CA ASP A 298 17.63 19.56 16.59
C ASP A 298 18.38 18.23 16.43
N SER A 299 18.86 17.92 15.23
CA SER A 299 19.60 16.69 14.98
C SER A 299 21.07 16.80 15.41
N GLN A 300 21.78 15.67 15.42
CA GLN A 300 23.22 15.62 15.68
C GLN A 300 24.06 15.98 14.43
N VAL A 301 23.42 16.41 13.35
CA VAL A 301 24.06 16.75 12.08
C VAL A 301 24.13 18.27 11.96
N ARG A 302 25.32 18.78 11.64
CA ARG A 302 25.54 20.18 11.29
C ARG A 302 25.65 20.32 9.79
N VAL A 303 24.74 21.08 9.18
CA VAL A 303 24.83 21.43 7.76
C VAL A 303 25.83 22.57 7.60
N THR A 304 26.90 22.35 6.82
CA THR A 304 27.95 23.35 6.57
C THR A 304 27.73 24.15 5.30
N HIS A 305 26.92 23.63 4.38
CA HIS A 305 26.53 24.27 3.13
C HIS A 305 25.18 23.70 2.68
N ASP A 306 24.27 24.58 2.26
CA ASP A 306 22.93 24.25 1.74
C ASP A 306 22.62 25.30 0.67
N GLU A 307 22.34 24.86 -0.55
CA GLU A 307 22.01 25.76 -1.67
C GLU A 307 20.53 26.16 -1.67
N GLU A 308 19.67 25.39 -1.00
CA GLU A 308 18.21 25.55 -1.01
C GLU A 308 17.71 26.33 0.20
N LEU A 309 18.29 26.12 1.38
CA LEU A 309 17.85 26.72 2.64
C LEU A 309 18.94 27.57 3.31
N ASN A 310 18.53 28.72 3.86
CA ASN A 310 19.44 29.60 4.61
C ASN A 310 19.81 29.05 6.01
N SER A 311 19.06 28.08 6.52
CA SER A 311 19.25 27.48 7.84
C SER A 311 18.61 26.10 7.89
N GLN A 312 19.15 25.20 8.73
CA GLN A 312 18.57 23.88 8.98
C GLN A 312 17.09 24.00 9.40
N PRO A 313 16.17 23.21 8.80
CA PRO A 313 14.75 23.31 9.08
C PRO A 313 14.44 22.84 10.51
N SER A 314 13.50 23.51 11.16
CA SER A 314 13.05 23.10 12.51
C SER A 314 12.17 21.85 12.46
N PRO A 315 12.13 21.04 13.53
CA PRO A 315 11.22 19.91 13.64
C PRO A 315 9.76 20.35 13.57
N ILE A 316 8.96 19.58 12.84
CA ILE A 316 7.53 19.84 12.70
C ILE A 316 6.78 19.36 13.94
N HIS A 317 5.87 20.21 14.43
CA HIS A 317 4.97 19.90 15.53
C HIS A 317 3.53 20.13 15.08
N VAL A 318 2.64 19.18 15.40
CA VAL A 318 1.19 19.32 15.18
C VAL A 318 0.52 19.13 16.53
N LYS A 319 -0.33 20.07 16.96
CA LYS A 319 -0.99 20.03 18.28
C LYS A 319 -0.03 19.73 19.44
N GLY A 320 1.19 20.30 19.40
CA GLY A 320 2.24 20.10 20.39
C GLY A 320 3.00 18.76 20.30
N ARG A 321 2.62 17.86 19.39
CA ARG A 321 3.31 16.59 19.13
C ARG A 321 4.38 16.77 18.08
N ARG A 322 5.65 16.52 18.45
CA ARG A 322 6.77 16.39 17.49
C ARG A 322 6.52 15.23 16.55
N LEU A 323 6.63 15.44 15.24
CA LEU A 323 6.58 14.37 14.26
C LEU A 323 7.95 13.65 14.22
N HIS A 324 7.93 12.32 14.30
CA HIS A 324 9.10 11.46 14.12
C HIS A 324 8.89 10.61 12.86
N GLY A 325 9.98 10.08 12.29
CA GLY A 325 9.90 9.43 10.99
C GLY A 325 9.83 10.44 9.85
N ALA A 326 9.36 9.96 8.69
CA ALA A 326 9.10 10.74 7.50
C ALA A 326 7.79 10.25 6.85
N PRO A 327 7.15 11.05 5.96
CA PRO A 327 6.03 10.58 5.15
C PRO A 327 6.34 9.24 4.47
N GLN A 328 5.45 8.26 4.59
CA GLN A 328 5.59 6.95 3.96
C GLN A 328 4.31 6.57 3.21
N MET A 329 3.26 6.03 3.85
CA MET A 329 2.01 5.74 3.14
C MET A 329 1.20 7.01 2.94
N LEU A 330 0.66 7.13 1.73
CA LEU A 330 -0.12 8.28 1.27
C LEU A 330 -1.50 7.79 0.82
N GLN A 331 -2.56 8.43 1.31
CA GLN A 331 -3.92 8.10 0.92
C GLN A 331 -4.70 9.38 0.57
N LEU A 332 -5.05 9.55 -0.70
CA LEU A 332 -5.77 10.72 -1.20
C LEU A 332 -7.28 10.50 -1.12
N SER A 333 -8.03 11.52 -0.69
CA SER A 333 -9.49 11.51 -0.71
C SER A 333 -10.03 11.40 -2.15
N LEU A 334 -11.23 10.84 -2.31
CA LEU A 334 -11.82 10.64 -3.65
C LEU A 334 -11.99 11.96 -4.41
N ASP A 335 -12.30 13.06 -3.72
CA ASP A 335 -12.41 14.39 -4.32
C ASP A 335 -11.05 15.09 -4.57
N GLY A 336 -9.94 14.44 -4.21
CA GLY A 336 -8.57 14.95 -4.41
C GLY A 336 -8.15 16.07 -3.46
N ARG A 337 -8.93 16.40 -2.42
CA ARG A 337 -8.70 17.59 -1.59
C ARG A 337 -7.97 17.33 -0.26
N ARG A 338 -7.78 16.07 0.15
CA ARG A 338 -7.18 15.69 1.44
C ARG A 338 -6.23 14.52 1.24
N LEU A 339 -4.97 14.71 1.62
CA LEU A 339 -3.95 13.67 1.55
C LEU A 339 -3.56 13.27 2.98
N TYR A 340 -3.93 12.05 3.38
CA TYR A 340 -3.54 11.48 4.66
C TYR A 340 -2.17 10.82 4.54
N VAL A 341 -1.37 10.95 5.59
CA VAL A 341 0.04 10.52 5.61
C VAL A 341 0.35 9.81 6.91
N THR A 342 0.89 8.60 6.83
CA THR A 342 1.50 7.86 7.96
C THR A 342 3.01 7.73 7.77
N THR A 343 3.72 7.19 8.77
CA THR A 343 5.18 7.32 8.87
C THR A 343 5.98 6.02 8.94
N SER A 344 5.35 4.86 9.15
CA SER A 344 6.07 3.57 9.27
C SER A 344 6.31 2.98 7.89
N ILE A 345 7.51 2.47 7.60
CA ILE A 345 7.76 1.68 6.38
C ILE A 345 7.67 0.19 6.63
N PHE A 346 8.40 -0.34 7.60
CA PHE A 346 8.55 -1.76 7.88
C PHE A 346 9.31 -1.85 9.21
N LYS A 347 8.80 -2.55 10.21
CA LYS A 347 9.26 -2.48 11.60
C LYS A 347 10.78 -2.68 11.77
N PRO A 348 11.45 -3.66 11.14
CA PRO A 348 12.90 -3.79 11.23
C PRO A 348 13.65 -2.57 10.69
N TRP A 349 13.14 -1.94 9.63
CA TRP A 349 13.76 -0.78 8.98
C TRP A 349 13.46 0.51 9.75
N ASP A 350 12.24 0.68 10.24
CA ASP A 350 11.87 1.79 11.14
C ASP A 350 12.78 1.83 12.35
N LYS A 351 13.11 0.66 12.92
CA LYS A 351 14.03 0.57 14.06
C LYS A 351 15.44 1.07 13.72
N GLN A 352 15.88 0.88 12.48
CA GLN A 352 17.20 1.32 12.02
C GLN A 352 17.22 2.80 11.67
N PHE A 353 16.23 3.28 10.91
CA PHE A 353 16.22 4.64 10.39
C PHE A 353 15.64 5.65 11.39
N TYR A 354 14.60 5.26 12.11
CA TYR A 354 13.83 6.13 13.00
C TYR A 354 13.52 5.44 14.33
N PRO A 355 14.54 5.10 15.16
CA PRO A 355 14.36 4.37 16.41
C PRO A 355 13.40 5.07 17.40
N ASP A 356 13.25 6.39 17.30
CA ASP A 356 12.29 7.16 18.10
C ASP A 356 10.82 6.76 17.87
N LEU A 357 10.47 6.21 16.69
CA LEU A 357 9.13 5.67 16.43
C LEU A 357 8.76 4.56 17.42
N PHE A 358 9.74 3.78 17.91
CA PHE A 358 9.50 2.72 18.89
C PHE A 358 9.21 3.27 20.29
N LYS A 359 9.65 4.48 20.59
CA LYS A 359 9.44 5.14 21.88
C LYS A 359 8.17 5.98 21.88
N TYR A 360 7.92 6.69 20.79
CA TYR A 360 6.88 7.70 20.74
C TYR A 360 5.68 7.34 19.85
N GLY A 361 5.78 6.26 19.07
CA GLY A 361 4.77 5.86 18.11
C GLY A 361 4.81 6.68 16.84
N SER A 362 4.11 6.17 15.83
CA SER A 362 3.85 6.84 14.57
C SER A 362 2.73 7.88 14.69
N THR A 363 2.53 8.65 13.62
CA THR A 363 1.46 9.62 13.52
C THR A 363 0.73 9.47 12.19
N MET A 364 -0.56 9.80 12.17
CA MET A 364 -1.26 10.12 10.93
C MET A 364 -1.56 11.62 10.91
N VAL A 365 -1.12 12.29 9.85
CA VAL A 365 -1.37 13.72 9.59
C VAL A 365 -2.15 13.88 8.28
N LYS A 366 -2.67 15.08 8.04
CA LYS A 366 -3.42 15.40 6.82
C LYS A 366 -2.86 16.65 6.16
N LEU A 367 -2.70 16.60 4.85
CA LEU A 367 -2.41 17.76 4.01
C LEU A 367 -3.70 18.17 3.28
N ASP A 368 -4.04 19.45 3.33
CA ASP A 368 -5.10 20.02 2.52
C ASP A 368 -4.54 20.34 1.12
N ILE A 369 -5.25 19.92 0.07
CA ILE A 369 -4.85 20.04 -1.33
C ILE A 369 -5.75 21.07 -2.03
N ASP A 370 -5.14 22.11 -2.62
CA ASP A 370 -5.85 23.08 -3.44
C ASP A 370 -5.86 22.61 -4.91
N ILE A 371 -6.95 21.96 -5.30
CA ILE A 371 -7.13 21.45 -6.67
C ILE A 371 -7.46 22.53 -7.71
N GLU A 372 -7.73 23.77 -7.27
CA GLU A 372 -8.09 24.88 -8.17
C GLU A 372 -6.88 25.76 -8.50
N ARG A 373 -6.02 26.02 -7.52
CA ARG A 373 -4.82 26.87 -7.68
C ARG A 373 -3.51 26.09 -7.65
N GLY A 374 -3.55 24.81 -7.27
CA GLY A 374 -2.38 24.01 -7.00
C GLY A 374 -1.77 24.31 -5.63
N GLY A 375 -1.06 23.32 -5.09
CA GLY A 375 -0.38 23.41 -3.81
C GLY A 375 -0.98 22.49 -2.75
N MET A 376 -0.19 22.27 -1.70
CA MET A 376 -0.56 21.46 -0.53
C MET A 376 -0.09 22.14 0.74
N LYS A 377 -0.87 22.02 1.81
CA LYS A 377 -0.55 22.61 3.13
C LYS A 377 -0.84 21.61 4.24
N LEU A 378 0.03 21.54 5.24
CA LEU A 378 -0.22 20.75 6.45
C LEU A 378 -1.41 21.31 7.23
N ASP A 379 -2.38 20.45 7.54
CA ASP A 379 -3.47 20.76 8.47
C ASP A 379 -2.97 20.60 9.90
N GLU A 380 -2.67 21.72 10.54
CA GLU A 380 -2.18 21.77 11.93
C GLU A 380 -3.24 21.37 12.98
N GLN A 381 -4.50 21.15 12.57
CA GLN A 381 -5.59 20.73 13.44
C GLN A 381 -5.87 19.22 13.37
N PHE A 382 -5.34 18.52 12.37
CA PHE A 382 -5.50 17.08 12.21
C PHE A 382 -4.27 16.31 12.71
N LEU A 383 -4.45 15.50 13.75
CA LEU A 383 -3.41 14.60 14.24
C LEU A 383 -4.03 13.38 14.90
N VAL A 384 -3.60 12.20 14.47
CA VAL A 384 -3.82 10.94 15.19
C VAL A 384 -2.48 10.42 15.67
N ASP A 385 -2.35 10.32 16.99
CA ASP A 385 -1.12 9.88 17.65
C ASP A 385 -1.23 8.41 18.07
N PHE A 386 -0.50 7.54 17.38
CA PHE A 386 -0.49 6.09 17.61
C PHE A 386 0.43 5.68 18.76
N GLY A 387 1.08 6.63 19.42
CA GLY A 387 1.82 6.42 20.68
C GLY A 387 1.29 7.23 21.85
N ALA A 388 0.04 7.71 21.77
CA ALA A 388 -0.62 8.39 22.89
C ALA A 388 -0.73 7.47 24.12
N ASP A 389 -1.12 6.20 23.93
CA ASP A 389 -1.05 5.17 24.96
C ASP A 389 0.37 4.56 25.01
N LYS A 390 1.10 4.86 26.09
CA LYS A 390 2.48 4.38 26.27
C LYS A 390 2.58 2.87 26.48
N ASN A 391 1.47 2.19 26.77
CA ASN A 391 1.45 0.74 26.85
C ASN A 391 1.11 0.08 25.51
N ASP A 392 0.68 0.84 24.49
CA ASP A 392 0.20 0.32 23.20
C ASP A 392 0.70 1.23 22.07
N VAL A 393 2.03 1.31 21.95
CA VAL A 393 2.72 2.14 20.95
C VAL A 393 2.72 1.42 19.60
N LEU A 394 2.13 2.06 18.58
CA LEU A 394 1.92 1.47 17.27
C LEU A 394 2.61 2.24 16.13
N LEU A 395 2.97 1.48 15.09
CA LEU A 395 3.54 1.93 13.83
C LEU A 395 2.46 1.83 12.75
N ALA A 396 1.86 2.97 12.39
CA ALA A 396 0.79 3.10 11.41
C ALA A 396 1.38 3.09 10.01
N HIS A 397 0.82 2.24 9.14
CA HIS A 397 1.27 2.02 7.78
C HIS A 397 0.12 2.34 6.80
N GLU A 398 -0.41 1.38 6.04
CA GLU A 398 -1.46 1.62 5.04
C GLU A 398 -2.82 2.02 5.66
N MET A 399 -3.57 2.79 4.88
CA MET A 399 -4.85 3.40 5.21
C MET A 399 -5.90 3.02 4.17
N ARG A 400 -7.14 2.71 4.59
CA ARG A 400 -8.26 2.39 3.69
C ARG A 400 -9.56 3.07 4.10
N TYR A 401 -10.32 3.57 3.12
CA TYR A 401 -11.68 4.05 3.35
C TYR A 401 -12.67 2.88 3.25
N PRO A 402 -13.68 2.77 4.14
CA PRO A 402 -14.74 1.77 3.99
C PRO A 402 -15.41 1.81 2.60
N GLY A 403 -15.60 3.02 2.08
CA GLY A 403 -16.19 3.30 0.76
C GLY A 403 -15.26 3.13 -0.44
N GLY A 404 -14.03 2.65 -0.23
CA GLY A 404 -12.99 2.59 -1.27
C GLY A 404 -12.34 3.94 -1.53
N ASP A 405 -11.13 3.89 -2.08
CA ASP A 405 -10.21 5.00 -2.17
C ASP A 405 -9.39 4.95 -3.46
N CYS A 406 -8.52 5.95 -3.68
CA CYS A 406 -7.76 6.07 -4.92
C CYS A 406 -6.72 4.96 -5.14
N THR A 407 -6.42 4.12 -4.16
CA THR A 407 -5.46 3.01 -4.32
C THR A 407 -6.12 1.65 -4.17
N SER A 408 -7.41 1.58 -3.84
CA SER A 408 -8.15 0.31 -3.67
C SER A 408 -8.98 -0.08 -4.89
N ASP A 409 -9.41 0.92 -5.66
CA ASP A 409 -10.39 0.74 -6.73
C ASP A 409 -9.73 0.75 -8.10
N ILE A 410 -10.14 -0.22 -8.92
CA ILE A 410 -9.75 -0.36 -10.32
C ILE A 410 -11.04 -0.32 -11.14
N TRP A 411 -11.04 0.46 -12.21
CA TRP A 411 -12.21 0.60 -13.10
C TRP A 411 -12.01 -0.23 -14.36
N LEU A 412 -13.12 -0.63 -14.98
CA LEU A 412 -13.13 -1.31 -16.26
C LEU A 412 -13.82 -0.41 -17.31
N PRO A 413 -13.45 -0.50 -18.59
CA PRO A 413 -14.18 0.20 -19.62
C PRO A 413 -15.61 -0.33 -19.71
N GLU A 414 -16.53 0.51 -20.17
CA GLU A 414 -17.91 0.08 -20.42
C GLU A 414 -17.92 -1.00 -21.52
N LYS A 415 -18.68 -2.07 -21.29
CA LYS A 415 -18.97 -3.04 -22.35
C LYS A 415 -19.96 -2.35 -23.30
N HIS A 416 -19.52 -2.03 -24.52
CA HIS A 416 -20.40 -1.60 -25.60
C HIS A 416 -21.24 -2.76 -26.13
#